data_AF-A0A6S7IPU3-F1
#
_entry.id   AF-A0A6S7IPU3-F1
#
_cell.length_a   1.000
_cell.length_b   1.000
_cell.length_c   1.000
_cell.angle_alpha   90.00
_cell.angle_beta   90.00
_cell.angle_gamma   90.00
#
_symmetry.space_group_name_H-M   'P 1'
#
loop_
_entity.id
_entity.type
_entity.pdbx_description
1 polymer ?
#
loop_
_entity_poly.entity_id
_entity_poly.type
_entity_poly.pdbx_seq_one_letter_code
_entity_poly.pdbx_strand_id
1 'polypeptide(L)'
;MSQTWSSSGSQSSASATSSQEEGNSTLTNFDTIVADETGSIKLVLWENTIEKIETGKSYHIESCKICVFDDCKYVNTNEDTKITEIEEITNFMLDTPDLQDNLITGECVGVDMKKSSSCIFCNKTLEGLDLTAKIIKCPNCKITMLKSSIKTKLVCQLLMQVDNQIQVYTAFNDAIMPSFCCNIGDKKIEDMEDEELTLALLNAGSQTILADNPAKTICHSSCQRPSQT
;
A
#
# COMPACT_ATOMS: atom_id res chain seq x y z
N MET A 1 14.43 -20.53 12.69
CA MET A 1 13.04 -20.43 13.16
C MET A 1 12.20 -20.05 11.97
N SER A 2 11.14 -20.80 11.67
CA SER A 2 10.21 -20.53 10.58
C SER A 2 9.08 -19.68 11.17
N GLN A 3 8.82 -18.51 10.59
CA GLN A 3 7.74 -17.61 11.00
C GLN A 3 7.00 -17.11 9.76
N THR A 4 5.71 -16.89 9.92
CA THR A 4 4.78 -16.52 8.85
C THR A 4 4.35 -15.07 9.08
N TRP A 5 4.37 -14.23 8.04
CA TRP A 5 4.19 -12.79 8.19
C TRP A 5 3.16 -12.28 7.18
N SER A 6 2.32 -11.31 7.55
CA SER A 6 1.61 -10.49 6.57
C SER A 6 2.30 -9.15 6.40
N SER A 7 2.39 -8.66 5.15
CA SER A 7 2.94 -7.35 4.88
C SER A 7 1.84 -6.33 4.66
N SER A 8 1.57 -5.53 5.68
CA SER A 8 0.79 -4.30 5.59
C SER A 8 1.76 -3.13 5.44
N GLY A 9 2.38 -3.03 4.26
CA GLY A 9 3.33 -1.96 3.95
C GLY A 9 3.12 -1.47 2.55
N SER A 10 2.71 -0.21 2.40
CA SER A 10 2.45 0.48 1.13
C SER A 10 3.70 0.69 0.28
N GLN A 11 3.67 0.26 -0.99
CA GLN A 11 4.38 0.94 -2.08
C GLN A 11 3.58 2.19 -2.47
N SER A 12 3.46 3.11 -1.52
CA SER A 12 3.08 4.49 -1.79
C SER A 12 4.00 5.39 -0.99
N SER A 13 5.18 5.57 -1.55
CA SER A 13 6.08 6.71 -1.31
C SER A 13 6.17 7.21 0.13
N ALA A 14 6.62 6.35 1.06
CA ALA A 14 7.51 6.74 2.15
C ALA A 14 8.01 5.51 2.94
N SER A 15 8.79 4.70 2.24
CA SER A 15 9.82 3.87 2.86
C SER A 15 11.12 4.42 2.33
N ALA A 16 12.03 4.83 3.21
CA ALA A 16 13.29 5.42 2.78
C ALA A 16 14.08 4.35 2.03
N THR A 17 14.13 4.46 0.70
CA THR A 17 15.14 3.76 -0.09
C THR A 17 16.48 4.35 0.32
N SER A 18 17.23 3.63 1.14
CA SER A 18 18.57 4.06 1.52
C SER A 18 19.59 3.24 0.76
N SER A 19 20.64 3.93 0.32
CA SER A 19 21.78 3.32 -0.34
C SER A 19 22.94 3.28 0.64
N GLN A 20 23.51 2.10 0.87
CA GLN A 20 24.74 1.93 1.65
C GLN A 20 25.89 1.54 0.72
N GLU A 21 27.05 2.16 0.91
CA GLU A 21 28.28 1.78 0.21
C GLU A 21 29.00 0.69 1.01
N GLU A 22 29.08 -0.52 0.45
CA GLU A 22 29.93 -1.59 0.96
C GLU A 22 31.04 -1.85 -0.08
N GLY A 23 32.20 -1.22 0.12
CA GLY A 23 33.29 -1.25 -0.87
C GLY A 23 33.02 -0.37 -2.10
N ASN A 24 33.02 -0.95 -3.32
CA ASN A 24 32.82 -0.24 -4.60
C ASN A 24 31.40 -0.45 -5.17
N SER A 25 30.46 -0.92 -4.35
CA SER A 25 29.10 -1.25 -4.76
C SER A 25 28.09 -0.54 -3.86
N THR A 26 27.11 0.11 -4.49
CA THR A 26 25.97 0.74 -3.82
C THR A 26 24.89 -0.30 -3.61
N LEU A 27 24.64 -0.68 -2.36
CA LEU A 27 23.55 -1.57 -1.99
C LEU A 27 22.30 -0.76 -1.67
N THR A 28 21.14 -1.22 -2.12
CA THR A 28 19.84 -0.59 -1.93
C THR A 28 19.01 -1.40 -0.94
N ASN A 29 18.41 -0.73 0.03
CA ASN A 29 17.42 -1.31 0.91
C ASN A 29 16.08 -0.57 0.87
N PHE A 30 15.07 -1.23 1.41
CA PHE A 30 13.73 -0.73 1.60
C PHE A 30 13.20 -1.14 2.97
N ASP A 31 12.83 -0.17 3.78
CA ASP A 31 12.22 -0.38 5.09
C ASP A 31 10.71 -0.61 4.96
N THR A 32 10.18 -1.68 5.52
CA THR A 32 8.74 -1.95 5.58
C THR A 32 8.32 -2.42 6.97
N ILE A 33 7.02 -2.44 7.25
CA ILE A 33 6.46 -3.05 8.45
C ILE A 33 5.74 -4.32 8.04
N VAL A 34 5.99 -5.39 8.78
CA VAL A 34 5.24 -6.65 8.68
C VAL A 34 4.56 -6.91 10.01
N ALA A 35 3.40 -7.55 9.98
CA ALA A 35 2.62 -7.88 11.16
C ALA A 35 2.11 -9.33 11.08
N ASP A 36 1.81 -9.90 12.24
CA ASP A 36 1.12 -11.17 12.40
C ASP A 36 0.18 -11.08 13.61
N GLU A 37 -0.40 -12.20 14.06
CA GLU A 37 -1.27 -12.23 15.23
C GLU A 37 -0.56 -11.86 16.55
N THR A 38 0.77 -11.84 16.59
CA THR A 38 1.58 -11.60 17.78
C THR A 38 2.10 -10.17 17.88
N GLY A 39 2.18 -9.46 16.76
CA GLY A 39 2.61 -8.08 16.74
C GLY A 39 3.11 -7.65 15.37
N SER A 40 4.00 -6.66 15.35
CA SER A 40 4.59 -6.10 14.15
C SER A 40 6.07 -5.88 14.35
N ILE A 41 6.82 -5.85 13.26
CA ILE A 41 8.24 -5.53 13.30
C ILE A 41 8.66 -4.85 12.01
N LYS A 42 9.64 -3.94 12.12
CA LYS A 42 10.33 -3.39 10.96
C LYS A 42 11.10 -4.50 10.24
N LEU A 43 10.87 -4.64 8.94
CA LEU A 43 11.59 -5.52 8.03
C LEU A 43 12.36 -4.66 7.01
N VAL A 44 13.67 -4.88 6.91
CA VAL A 44 14.55 -4.24 5.94
C VAL A 44 14.82 -5.23 4.81
N LEU A 45 14.26 -4.93 3.64
CA LEU A 45 14.45 -5.67 2.39
C LEU A 45 15.69 -5.14 1.69
N TRP A 46 16.51 -6.05 1.15
CA TRP A 46 17.73 -5.71 0.42
C TRP A 46 17.65 -6.20 -1.03
N GLU A 47 18.10 -5.36 -1.96
CA GLU A 47 18.34 -5.74 -3.36
C GLU A 47 17.14 -6.46 -4.00
N ASN A 48 17.35 -7.69 -4.47
CA ASN A 48 16.38 -8.52 -5.17
C ASN A 48 15.20 -8.99 -4.31
N THR A 49 15.23 -8.78 -2.99
CA THR A 49 14.08 -9.11 -2.12
C THR A 49 13.02 -8.02 -2.13
N ILE A 50 13.39 -6.78 -2.50
CA ILE A 50 12.47 -5.64 -2.61
C ILE A 50 11.40 -5.93 -3.66
N GLU A 51 11.78 -6.49 -4.80
CA GLU A 51 10.86 -6.80 -5.91
C GLU A 51 9.99 -8.05 -5.67
N LYS A 52 10.24 -8.81 -4.60
CA LYS A 52 9.50 -10.05 -4.28
C LYS A 52 8.28 -9.83 -3.39
N ILE A 53 8.15 -8.63 -2.81
CA ILE A 53 7.09 -8.29 -1.86
C ILE A 53 6.23 -7.17 -2.43
N GLU A 54 4.92 -7.37 -2.36
CA GLU A 54 3.91 -6.39 -2.70
C GLU A 54 3.04 -6.11 -1.48
N THR A 55 2.63 -4.86 -1.34
CA THR A 55 1.70 -4.40 -0.30
C THR A 55 0.41 -5.21 -0.28
N GLY A 56 -0.09 -5.52 0.92
CA GLY A 56 -1.41 -6.13 1.09
C GLY A 56 -1.41 -7.63 0.80
N LYS A 57 -0.25 -8.21 0.49
CA LYS A 57 -0.06 -9.65 0.38
C LYS A 57 0.55 -10.21 1.65
N SER A 58 0.34 -11.50 1.83
CA SER A 58 0.89 -12.29 2.94
C SER A 58 2.04 -13.15 2.46
N TYR A 59 3.08 -13.30 3.29
CA TYR A 59 4.31 -13.97 2.93
C TYR A 59 4.85 -14.86 4.06
N HIS A 60 5.26 -16.08 3.70
CA HIS A 60 6.19 -16.84 4.52
C HIS A 60 7.62 -16.38 4.24
N ILE A 61 8.30 -15.87 5.26
CA ILE A 61 9.67 -15.34 5.14
C ILE A 61 10.59 -16.11 6.09
N GLU A 62 11.55 -16.84 5.52
CA GLU A 62 12.51 -17.64 6.26
C GLU A 62 13.96 -17.18 6.06
N SER A 63 14.83 -17.60 6.99
CA SER A 63 16.27 -17.29 6.98
C SER A 63 16.61 -15.79 7.11
N CYS A 64 15.74 -14.99 7.72
CA CYS A 64 16.06 -13.59 8.04
C CYS A 64 17.00 -13.46 9.26
N LYS A 65 17.62 -12.28 9.39
CA LYS A 65 18.49 -11.92 10.52
C LYS A 65 17.79 -10.91 11.42
N ILE A 66 17.74 -11.18 12.72
CA ILE A 66 17.30 -10.19 13.71
C ILE A 66 18.48 -9.24 14.01
N CYS A 67 18.21 -7.95 13.95
CA CYS A 67 19.14 -6.87 14.23
C CYS A 67 18.60 -6.00 15.38
N VAL A 68 19.53 -5.37 16.11
CA VAL A 68 19.20 -4.40 17.17
C VAL A 68 20.07 -3.17 16.97
N PHE A 69 19.44 -2.01 16.86
CA PHE A 69 20.11 -0.72 16.75
C PHE A 69 19.31 0.33 17.49
N ASP A 70 19.99 1.14 18.31
CA ASP A 70 19.36 2.16 19.16
C ASP A 70 18.18 1.63 19.99
N ASP A 71 18.38 0.47 20.62
CA ASP A 71 17.38 -0.31 21.37
C ASP A 71 16.13 -0.77 20.58
N CYS A 72 16.06 -0.49 19.28
CA CYS A 72 15.01 -0.96 18.39
C CYS A 72 15.39 -2.30 17.74
N LYS A 73 14.49 -3.29 17.82
CA LYS A 73 14.63 -4.58 17.14
C LYS A 73 14.01 -4.50 15.75
N TYR A 74 14.71 -5.04 14.75
CA TYR A 74 14.22 -5.13 13.39
C TYR A 74 14.76 -6.39 12.71
N VAL A 75 14.16 -6.75 11.58
CA VAL A 75 14.51 -7.94 10.80
C VAL A 75 15.15 -7.49 9.48
N ASN A 76 16.25 -8.12 9.09
CA ASN A 76 16.88 -7.93 7.78
C ASN A 76 16.75 -9.18 6.93
N THR A 77 16.47 -8.99 5.65
CA THR A 77 16.74 -10.02 4.64
C THR A 77 18.25 -10.14 4.40
N ASN A 78 18.66 -11.27 3.87
CA ASN A 78 20.02 -11.59 3.45
C ASN A 78 19.98 -12.47 2.20
N GLU A 79 21.14 -12.87 1.70
CA GLU A 79 21.27 -13.70 0.50
C GLU A 79 20.57 -15.06 0.59
N ASP A 80 20.42 -15.62 1.80
CA ASP A 80 19.77 -16.90 2.07
C ASP A 80 18.25 -16.77 2.33
N THR A 81 17.74 -15.53 2.34
CA THR A 81 16.33 -15.27 2.64
C THR A 81 15.43 -15.80 1.54
N LYS A 82 14.43 -16.59 1.94
CA LYS A 82 13.39 -17.09 1.04
C LYS A 82 12.05 -16.48 1.42
N ILE A 83 11.37 -15.96 0.41
CA ILE A 83 10.07 -15.30 0.51
C ILE A 83 9.11 -16.10 -0.37
N THR A 84 8.01 -16.56 0.22
CA THR A 84 6.97 -17.30 -0.48
C THR A 84 5.63 -16.62 -0.21
N GLU A 85 4.93 -16.19 -1.25
CA GLU A 85 3.57 -15.66 -1.11
C GLU A 85 2.63 -16.77 -0.58
N ILE A 86 1.76 -16.41 0.35
CA ILE A 86 0.79 -17.30 0.99
C ILE A 86 -0.60 -16.68 0.95
N GLU A 87 -1.60 -17.48 1.36
CA GLU A 87 -2.97 -16.99 1.55
C GLU A 87 -3.01 -15.86 2.59
N GLU A 88 -4.00 -14.98 2.43
CA GLU A 88 -4.19 -13.79 3.25
C GLU A 88 -4.33 -14.13 4.74
N ILE A 89 -3.45 -13.55 5.57
CA ILE A 89 -3.57 -13.62 7.02
C ILE A 89 -4.58 -12.56 7.45
N THR A 90 -5.71 -13.02 7.97
CA THR A 90 -6.86 -12.16 8.33
C THR A 90 -6.83 -11.66 9.78
N ASN A 91 -5.99 -12.26 10.63
CA ASN A 91 -5.82 -11.87 12.03
C ASN A 91 -4.40 -11.34 12.26
N PHE A 92 -4.22 -10.03 12.30
CA PHE A 92 -2.97 -9.41 12.71
C PHE A 92 -3.21 -8.30 13.72
N MET A 93 -2.27 -8.12 14.63
CA MET A 93 -2.40 -7.18 15.74
C MET A 93 -1.97 -5.78 15.30
N LEU A 94 -2.94 -4.85 15.21
CA LEU A 94 -2.70 -3.43 14.92
C LEU A 94 -2.25 -2.63 16.16
N ASP A 95 -2.44 -3.19 17.36
CA ASP A 95 -2.11 -2.54 18.64
C ASP A 95 -0.64 -2.70 19.03
N THR A 96 0.27 -2.36 18.12
CA THR A 96 1.71 -2.33 18.40
C THR A 96 2.21 -0.89 18.42
N PRO A 97 3.18 -0.55 19.29
CA PRO A 97 3.73 0.80 19.35
C PRO A 97 4.22 1.31 17.99
N ASP A 98 4.82 0.43 17.19
CA ASP A 98 5.35 0.75 15.86
C ASP A 98 4.25 1.11 14.84
N LEU A 99 3.02 0.65 15.04
CA LEU A 99 1.85 0.98 14.20
C LEU A 99 1.03 2.14 14.79
N GLN A 100 0.96 2.29 16.12
CA GLN A 100 0.12 3.30 16.78
C GLN A 100 0.47 4.74 16.42
N ASP A 101 1.75 5.07 16.24
CA ASP A 101 2.17 6.43 15.84
C ASP A 101 1.69 6.83 14.43
N ASN A 102 1.28 5.85 13.63
CA ASN A 102 0.83 6.03 12.25
C ASN A 102 -0.67 5.70 12.07
N LEU A 103 -1.37 5.28 13.13
CA LEU A 103 -2.82 5.07 13.09
C LEU A 103 -3.53 6.39 13.37
N ILE A 104 -4.34 6.83 12.42
CA ILE A 104 -5.21 8.00 12.59
C ILE A 104 -6.67 7.55 12.52
N THR A 105 -7.51 8.12 13.38
CA THR A 105 -8.94 7.87 13.37
C THR A 105 -9.67 9.15 13.04
N GLY A 106 -10.50 9.13 12.02
CA GLY A 106 -11.22 10.32 11.59
C GLY A 106 -12.23 10.06 10.48
N GLU A 107 -12.97 11.11 10.14
CA GLU A 107 -14.00 11.08 9.10
C GLU A 107 -13.50 11.77 7.84
N CYS A 108 -13.81 11.19 6.66
CA CYS A 108 -13.54 11.85 5.40
C CYS A 108 -14.62 12.90 5.13
N VAL A 109 -14.25 14.18 5.14
CA VAL A 109 -15.17 15.31 4.93
C VAL A 109 -15.06 15.92 3.53
N GLY A 110 -14.05 15.53 2.75
CA GLY A 110 -13.83 16.00 1.40
C GLY A 110 -12.90 15.10 0.61
N VAL A 111 -13.13 15.01 -0.70
CA VAL A 111 -12.34 14.19 -1.63
C VAL A 111 -12.06 15.00 -2.89
N ASP A 112 -10.79 15.08 -3.29
CA ASP A 112 -10.40 15.40 -4.66
C ASP A 112 -9.83 14.13 -5.31
N MET A 113 -10.31 13.79 -6.50
CA MET A 113 -10.06 12.49 -7.12
C MET A 113 -9.61 12.63 -8.57
N LYS A 114 -8.55 11.90 -8.91
CA LYS A 114 -8.04 11.83 -10.28
C LYS A 114 -7.90 10.38 -10.72
N LYS A 115 -8.77 9.95 -11.64
CA LYS A 115 -8.64 8.68 -12.38
C LYS A 115 -7.91 8.91 -13.70
N SER A 116 -7.02 7.97 -14.04
CA SER A 116 -6.27 7.98 -15.29
C SER A 116 -5.93 6.57 -15.73
N SER A 117 -5.79 6.33 -17.04
CA SER A 117 -5.32 5.03 -17.55
C SER A 117 -3.80 5.02 -17.66
N SER A 118 -3.17 3.88 -17.42
CA SER A 118 -1.72 3.73 -17.46
C SER A 118 -1.26 2.48 -18.20
N CYS A 119 -0.05 2.57 -18.75
CA CYS A 119 0.59 1.46 -19.46
C CYS A 119 0.90 0.32 -18.49
N ILE A 120 0.46 -0.89 -18.83
CA ILE A 120 0.73 -2.10 -18.03
C ILE A 120 2.20 -2.38 -17.80
N PHE A 121 3.06 -1.96 -18.73
CA PHE A 121 4.47 -2.28 -18.74
C PHE A 121 5.30 -1.19 -18.05
N CYS A 122 5.18 0.06 -18.51
CA CYS A 122 6.02 1.16 -18.01
C CYS A 122 5.34 2.05 -16.97
N ASN A 123 4.09 1.73 -16.60
CA ASN A 123 3.28 2.45 -15.61
C ASN A 123 3.04 3.95 -15.92
N LYS A 124 3.46 4.48 -17.08
CA LYS A 124 3.20 5.88 -17.45
C LYS A 124 1.73 6.08 -17.83
N THR A 125 1.21 7.23 -17.44
CA THR A 125 -0.15 7.68 -17.79
C THR A 125 -0.30 7.78 -19.29
N LEU A 126 -1.45 7.32 -19.78
CA LEU A 126 -1.82 7.32 -21.18
C LEU A 126 -2.86 8.41 -21.41
N GLU A 127 -2.40 9.56 -21.92
CA GLU A 127 -3.26 10.72 -22.18
C GLU A 127 -3.71 10.76 -23.65
N GLY A 128 -4.89 11.33 -23.90
CA GLY A 128 -5.39 11.59 -25.26
C GLY A 128 -5.68 10.33 -26.08
N LEU A 129 -5.92 9.20 -25.42
CA LEU A 129 -6.23 7.95 -26.11
C LEU A 129 -7.68 7.93 -26.61
N ASP A 130 -7.87 7.35 -27.79
CA ASP A 130 -9.18 6.96 -28.26
C ASP A 130 -9.68 5.76 -27.45
N LEU A 131 -10.56 6.05 -26.48
CA LEU A 131 -11.18 5.03 -25.63
C LEU A 131 -12.12 4.09 -26.41
N THR A 132 -12.41 4.34 -27.68
CA THR A 132 -13.18 3.41 -28.52
C THR A 132 -12.31 2.33 -29.17
N ALA A 133 -10.99 2.53 -29.21
CA ALA A 133 -10.07 1.58 -29.80
C ALA A 133 -9.91 0.32 -28.94
N LYS A 134 -9.94 -0.86 -29.57
CA LYS A 134 -9.69 -2.15 -28.90
C LYS A 134 -8.21 -2.35 -28.54
N ILE A 135 -7.33 -1.70 -29.29
CA ILE A 135 -5.88 -1.83 -29.19
C ILE A 135 -5.30 -0.44 -28.97
N ILE A 136 -4.41 -0.32 -28.00
CA ILE A 136 -3.78 0.92 -27.57
C ILE A 136 -2.27 0.73 -27.68
N LYS A 137 -1.58 1.72 -28.26
CA LYS A 137 -0.12 1.74 -28.30
C LYS A 137 0.39 2.77 -27.32
N CYS A 138 1.22 2.34 -26.36
CA CYS A 138 1.81 3.26 -25.39
C CYS A 138 2.71 4.28 -26.11
N PRO A 139 2.46 5.60 -25.97
CA PRO A 139 3.29 6.61 -26.62
C PRO A 139 4.70 6.65 -26.03
N ASN A 140 4.87 6.23 -24.77
CA ASN A 140 6.15 6.23 -24.08
C ASN A 140 7.03 5.02 -24.44
N CYS A 141 6.60 3.80 -24.11
CA CYS A 141 7.42 2.59 -24.31
C CYS A 141 7.12 1.84 -25.61
N LYS A 142 6.19 2.32 -26.43
CA LYS A 142 5.82 1.78 -27.75
C LYS A 142 5.18 0.38 -27.75
N ILE A 143 5.01 -0.24 -26.59
CA ILE A 143 4.30 -1.52 -26.47
C ILE A 143 2.83 -1.35 -26.89
N THR A 144 2.33 -2.34 -27.61
CA THR A 144 0.92 -2.42 -28.03
C THR A 144 0.18 -3.34 -27.08
N MET A 145 -0.94 -2.90 -26.54
CA MET A 145 -1.73 -3.62 -25.55
C MET A 145 -3.22 -3.58 -25.89
N LEU A 146 -3.98 -4.55 -25.37
CA LEU A 146 -5.44 -4.49 -25.43
C LEU A 146 -5.94 -3.39 -24.48
N LYS A 147 -7.04 -2.74 -24.83
CA LYS A 147 -7.69 -1.77 -23.94
C LYS A 147 -8.04 -2.40 -22.59
N SER A 148 -8.52 -3.64 -22.58
CA SER A 148 -8.85 -4.38 -21.36
C SER A 148 -7.64 -4.73 -20.48
N SER A 149 -6.41 -4.55 -20.98
CA SER A 149 -5.21 -4.80 -20.17
C SER A 149 -4.74 -3.55 -19.44
N ILE A 150 -5.10 -2.34 -19.88
CA ILE A 150 -4.59 -1.09 -19.27
C ILE A 150 -4.94 -1.02 -17.78
N LYS A 151 -4.01 -0.49 -16.97
CA LYS A 151 -4.25 -0.34 -15.53
C LYS A 151 -4.92 0.99 -15.26
N THR A 152 -6.00 0.99 -14.48
CA THR A 152 -6.55 2.23 -13.92
C THR A 152 -5.66 2.72 -12.78
N LYS A 153 -5.35 4.01 -12.77
CA LYS A 153 -4.68 4.72 -11.67
C LYS A 153 -5.64 5.72 -11.08
N LEU A 154 -5.81 5.63 -9.78
CA LEU A 154 -6.63 6.45 -8.93
C LEU A 154 -5.71 7.08 -7.89
N VAL A 155 -5.76 8.41 -7.82
CA VAL A 155 -5.14 9.20 -6.75
C VAL A 155 -6.24 10.04 -6.12
N CYS A 156 -6.40 9.90 -4.81
CA CYS A 156 -7.34 10.67 -4.01
C CYS A 156 -6.58 11.56 -3.02
N GLN A 157 -6.97 12.83 -2.93
CA GLN A 157 -6.63 13.70 -1.81
C GLN A 157 -7.85 13.70 -0.88
N LEU A 158 -7.67 13.15 0.31
CA LEU A 158 -8.70 12.94 1.31
C LEU A 158 -8.54 13.99 2.42
N LEU A 159 -9.57 14.79 2.62
CA LEU A 159 -9.66 15.71 3.75
C LEU A 159 -10.23 14.93 4.92
N MET A 160 -9.37 14.54 5.84
CA MET A 160 -9.71 13.80 7.05
C MET A 160 -9.86 14.75 8.22
N GLN A 161 -10.98 14.67 8.93
CA GLN A 161 -11.17 15.33 10.21
C GLN A 161 -10.71 14.39 11.32
N VAL A 162 -9.55 14.70 11.92
CA VAL A 162 -8.90 13.95 13.01
C VAL A 162 -8.74 14.91 14.18
N ASP A 163 -9.23 14.55 15.37
CA ASP A 163 -9.16 15.39 16.59
C ASP A 163 -9.62 16.85 16.37
N ASN A 164 -10.72 17.02 15.63
CA ASN A 164 -11.28 18.33 15.22
C ASN A 164 -10.36 19.20 14.34
N GLN A 165 -9.29 18.63 13.79
CA GLN A 165 -8.45 19.28 12.79
C GLN A 165 -8.60 18.62 11.43
N ILE A 166 -8.64 19.44 10.38
CA ILE A 166 -8.66 18.93 9.01
C ILE A 166 -7.22 18.72 8.56
N GLN A 167 -6.92 17.51 8.14
CA GLN A 167 -5.65 17.10 7.56
C GLN A 167 -5.88 16.51 6.16
N VAL A 168 -4.95 16.73 5.25
CA VAL A 168 -5.05 16.21 3.88
C VAL A 168 -4.11 15.01 3.75
N TYR A 169 -4.62 13.90 3.23
CA TYR A 169 -3.86 12.68 2.97
C TYR A 169 -4.02 12.23 1.52
N THR A 170 -2.95 11.72 0.92
CA THR A 170 -2.97 11.12 -0.40
C THR A 170 -3.24 9.62 -0.29
N ALA A 171 -4.17 9.08 -1.08
CA ALA A 171 -4.43 7.65 -1.17
C ALA A 171 -4.37 7.18 -2.63
N PHE A 172 -3.82 5.99 -2.85
CA PHE A 172 -3.73 5.33 -4.15
C PHE A 172 -4.67 4.13 -4.22
N ASN A 173 -4.87 3.53 -5.41
CA ASN A 173 -5.77 2.39 -5.66
C ASN A 173 -5.81 1.38 -4.50
N ASP A 174 -4.63 0.93 -4.09
CA ASP A 174 -4.47 -0.21 -3.20
C ASP A 174 -4.78 0.15 -1.74
N ALA A 175 -4.78 1.44 -1.38
CA ALA A 175 -5.12 1.91 -0.04
C ALA A 175 -6.60 2.29 0.09
N ILE A 176 -7.25 2.71 -1.00
CA ILE A 176 -8.61 3.27 -0.98
C ILE A 176 -9.67 2.20 -0.70
N MET A 177 -9.61 1.09 -1.44
CA MET A 177 -10.61 0.02 -1.30
C MET A 177 -10.56 -0.65 0.08
N PRO A 178 -9.39 -1.05 0.58
CA PRO A 178 -9.28 -1.74 1.87
C PRO A 178 -9.53 -0.82 3.05
N SER A 179 -9.25 0.49 2.97
CA SER A 179 -9.32 1.39 4.13
C SER A 179 -10.64 2.14 4.28
N PHE A 180 -11.42 2.30 3.21
CA PHE A 180 -12.67 3.09 3.24
C PHE A 180 -13.87 2.37 2.63
N CYS A 181 -13.65 1.32 1.84
CA CYS A 181 -14.67 0.76 0.96
C CYS A 181 -15.15 -0.63 1.39
N CYS A 182 -15.09 -0.97 2.67
CA CYS A 182 -15.57 -2.26 3.19
C CYS A 182 -17.06 -2.53 2.89
N ASN A 183 -17.82 -1.47 2.56
CA ASN A 183 -19.24 -1.55 2.17
C ASN A 183 -19.48 -1.63 0.65
N ILE A 184 -18.44 -1.58 -0.19
CA ILE A 184 -18.58 -1.49 -1.67
C ILE A 184 -18.66 -2.89 -2.34
N GLY A 185 -18.43 -3.98 -1.60
CA GLY A 185 -18.41 -5.34 -2.16
C GLY A 185 -17.25 -5.56 -3.14
N ASP A 186 -17.30 -6.62 -3.95
CA ASP A 186 -16.21 -7.02 -4.87
C ASP A 186 -16.08 -6.13 -6.13
N LYS A 187 -16.64 -4.91 -6.14
CA LYS A 187 -16.53 -4.02 -7.30
C LYS A 187 -15.09 -3.55 -7.48
N LYS A 188 -14.58 -3.66 -8.71
CA LYS A 188 -13.28 -3.09 -9.06
C LYS A 188 -13.40 -1.58 -9.19
N ILE A 189 -12.35 -0.85 -8.77
CA ILE A 189 -12.23 0.61 -8.96
C ILE A 189 -12.47 1.02 -10.43
N GLU A 190 -12.10 0.15 -11.37
CA GLU A 190 -12.21 0.37 -12.82
C GLU A 190 -13.67 0.42 -13.30
N ASP A 191 -14.57 -0.26 -12.59
CA ASP A 191 -15.98 -0.41 -12.94
C ASP A 191 -16.88 0.59 -12.17
N MET A 192 -16.30 1.36 -11.25
CA MET A 192 -17.03 2.33 -10.44
C MET A 192 -17.04 3.71 -11.09
N GLU A 193 -18.22 4.33 -11.10
CA GLU A 193 -18.36 5.74 -11.47
C GLU A 193 -17.73 6.64 -10.40
N ASP A 194 -17.29 7.83 -10.83
CA ASP A 194 -16.57 8.76 -9.96
C ASP A 194 -17.46 9.29 -8.82
N GLU A 195 -18.74 9.50 -9.10
CA GLU A 195 -19.73 9.95 -8.12
C GLU A 195 -20.03 8.87 -7.07
N GLU A 196 -20.17 7.61 -7.49
CA GLU A 196 -20.39 6.47 -6.58
C GLU A 196 -19.22 6.31 -5.61
N LEU A 197 -17.98 6.38 -6.11
CA LEU A 197 -16.78 6.26 -5.29
C LEU A 197 -16.61 7.45 -4.33
N THR A 198 -16.89 8.66 -4.79
CA THR A 198 -16.85 9.88 -3.95
C THR A 198 -17.85 9.80 -2.81
N LEU A 199 -19.09 9.39 -3.10
CA LEU A 199 -20.13 9.22 -2.09
C LEU A 199 -19.77 8.13 -1.08
N ALA A 200 -19.15 7.03 -1.54
CA ALA A 200 -18.76 5.96 -0.63
C ALA A 200 -17.67 6.39 0.35
N LEU A 201 -16.69 7.17 -0.10
CA LEU A 201 -15.63 7.72 0.76
C LEU A 201 -16.18 8.69 1.81
N LEU A 202 -17.08 9.60 1.40
CA LEU A 202 -17.68 10.58 2.30
C LEU A 202 -18.67 9.96 3.30
N ASN A 203 -19.33 8.86 2.94
CA ASN A 203 -20.27 8.16 3.81
C ASN A 203 -19.65 6.99 4.60
N ALA A 204 -18.33 6.81 4.54
CA ALA A 204 -17.65 5.74 5.27
C ALA A 204 -17.75 5.93 6.80
N GLY A 205 -18.07 7.13 7.28
CA GLY A 205 -18.06 7.47 8.71
C GLY A 205 -16.63 7.51 9.26
N SER A 206 -16.50 7.35 10.57
CA SER A 206 -15.19 7.35 11.23
C SER A 206 -14.42 6.07 10.89
N GLN A 207 -13.26 6.23 10.26
CA GLN A 207 -12.35 5.14 9.88
C GLN A 207 -11.04 5.25 10.65
N THR A 208 -10.51 4.12 11.07
CA THR A 208 -9.14 4.01 11.57
C THR A 208 -8.26 3.54 10.42
N ILE A 209 -7.35 4.41 10.00
CA ILE A 209 -6.50 4.21 8.82
C ILE A 209 -5.04 4.30 9.23
N LEU A 210 -4.21 3.49 8.59
CA LEU A 210 -2.77 3.57 8.72
C LEU A 210 -2.27 4.64 7.73
N ALA A 211 -1.51 5.62 8.22
CA ALA A 211 -1.00 6.71 7.42
C ALA A 211 0.47 6.96 7.72
N ASP A 212 1.27 7.17 6.67
CA ASP A 212 2.56 7.80 6.79
C ASP A 212 2.35 9.29 7.08
N ASN A 213 2.52 9.67 8.35
CA ASN A 213 2.31 11.03 8.81
C ASN A 213 3.29 12.05 8.20
N PRO A 214 4.60 11.76 8.08
CA PRO A 214 5.56 12.62 7.37
C PRO A 214 5.19 12.89 5.91
N ALA A 215 4.81 11.86 5.16
CA ALA A 215 4.50 11.94 3.74
C ALA A 215 3.02 12.24 3.44
N LYS A 216 2.18 12.30 4.49
CA LYS A 216 0.73 12.50 4.39
C LYS A 216 0.11 11.57 3.37
N THR A 217 0.44 10.28 3.46
CA THR A 217 -0.03 9.24 2.54
C THR A 217 -0.70 8.11 3.30
N ILE A 218 -1.86 7.65 2.84
CA ILE A 218 -2.58 6.52 3.43
C ILE A 218 -1.94 5.22 2.95
N CYS A 219 -1.59 4.38 3.91
CA CYS A 219 -1.07 3.05 3.70
C CYS A 219 -2.22 2.06 3.48
N HIS A 220 -1.91 0.90 2.88
CA HIS A 220 -2.89 -0.17 2.81
C HIS A 220 -3.22 -0.66 4.24
N SER A 221 -4.42 -0.33 4.72
CA SER A 221 -4.97 -0.88 5.95
C SER A 221 -6.15 -1.79 5.63
N SER A 222 -6.18 -3.00 6.19
CA SER A 222 -7.36 -3.85 6.12
C SER A 222 -8.48 -3.21 6.95
N CYS A 223 -9.63 -2.96 6.35
CA CYS A 223 -10.79 -2.50 7.08
C CYS A 223 -11.19 -3.52 8.15
N GLN A 224 -11.16 -3.11 9.41
CA GLN A 224 -11.83 -3.85 10.45
C GLN A 224 -13.32 -3.50 10.40
N ARG A 225 -14.16 -4.51 10.11
CA ARG A 225 -15.60 -4.39 10.37
C ARG A 225 -15.78 -4.21 11.88
N PRO A 226 -16.55 -3.20 12.34
CA PRO A 226 -16.98 -3.20 13.72
C PRO A 226 -17.71 -4.50 13.99
N SER A 227 -17.32 -5.19 15.05
CA SER A 227 -17.98 -6.40 15.53
C SER A 227 -19.45 -6.04 15.74
N GLN A 228 -20.35 -6.64 14.95
CA GLN A 228 -21.78 -6.52 15.24
C GLN A 228 -22.03 -7.21 16.58
N THR A 229 -22.33 -6.41 17.60
CA THR A 229 -22.91 -6.86 18.88
C THR A 229 -24.34 -7.29 18.70
#